data_AF-A0A933BIM9-F1
#
_entry.id   AF-A0A933BIM9-F1
#
_cell.length_a   1.000
_cell.length_b   1.000
_cell.length_c   1.000
_cell.angle_alpha   90.00
_cell.angle_beta   90.00
_cell.angle_gamma   90.00
#
_symmetry.space_group_name_H-M   'P 1'
#
loop_
_entity.id
_entity.type
_entity.pdbx_description
1 polymer ?
#
loop_
_entity_poly.entity_id
_entity_poly.type
_entity_poly.pdbx_seq_one_letter_code
_entity_poly.pdbx_strand_id
1 'polypeptide(L)' 'MVNGAPIITVLPKDAIPAIDDPKFVTTREADQVMSPDEPVLGVTDGSVAKVYSLWQLNHHEIVNDWIGKLPVAVTW' A
#
# COMPACT_ATOMS: atom_id res chain seq x y z
N MET A 1 -28.35 -4.67 -27.20
CA MET A 1 -28.08 -4.89 -25.76
C MET A 1 -26.97 -5.93 -25.68
N VAL A 2 -25.82 -5.60 -25.11
CA VAL A 2 -24.72 -6.56 -24.96
C VAL A 2 -25.06 -7.38 -23.72
N ASN A 3 -25.29 -8.68 -23.87
CA ASN A 3 -25.40 -9.59 -22.74
C ASN A 3 -24.03 -9.62 -22.05
N GLY A 4 -23.91 -8.98 -20.89
CA GLY A 4 -22.67 -8.92 -20.12
C GLY A 4 -22.29 -10.31 -19.59
N ALA A 5 -21.00 -10.51 -19.33
CA ALA A 5 -20.52 -11.68 -18.60
C ALA A 5 -21.16 -11.74 -17.20
N PRO A 6 -21.35 -12.95 -16.64
CA PRO A 6 -21.87 -13.09 -15.27
C PRO A 6 -20.94 -12.41 -14.26
N ILE A 7 -21.51 -11.68 -13.31
CA ILE A 7 -20.77 -11.15 -12.16
C ILE A 7 -20.50 -12.33 -11.22
N ILE A 8 -19.21 -12.62 -10.99
CA ILE A 8 -18.77 -13.66 -10.06
C ILE A 8 -18.11 -12.96 -8.88
N THR A 9 -18.58 -13.25 -7.66
CA THR A 9 -17.96 -12.76 -6.42
C THR A 9 -16.93 -13.77 -5.95
N VAL A 10 -15.65 -13.43 -6.05
CA VAL A 10 -14.53 -14.29 -5.62
C VAL A 10 -14.19 -14.05 -4.14
N LEU A 11 -14.21 -12.79 -3.72
CA LEU A 11 -14.01 -12.36 -2.35
C LEU A 11 -15.25 -11.56 -1.88
N PRO A 12 -15.65 -11.69 -0.60
CA PRO A 12 -16.67 -10.81 -0.07
C PRO A 12 -16.18 -9.36 -0.07
N LYS A 13 -17.12 -8.43 0.05
CA LYS A 13 -16.79 -7.02 0.25
C LYS A 13 -15.86 -6.88 1.47
N ASP A 14 -14.83 -6.03 1.34
CA ASP A 14 -13.85 -5.70 2.38
C ASP A 14 -12.95 -6.87 2.83
N ALA A 15 -12.82 -7.92 2.02
CA ALA A 15 -11.91 -9.05 2.29
C ALA A 15 -10.42 -8.69 2.26
N ILE A 16 -10.07 -7.57 1.63
CA ILE A 16 -8.71 -7.02 1.57
C ILE A 16 -8.78 -5.68 2.30
N PRO A 17 -8.39 -5.64 3.59
CA PRO A 17 -8.56 -4.44 4.40
C PRO A 17 -7.50 -3.40 4.06
N ALA A 18 -7.95 -2.16 3.89
CA ALA A 18 -7.05 -1.00 3.83
C ALA A 18 -6.23 -0.87 5.12
N ILE A 19 -5.03 -0.29 5.01
CA ILE A 19 -4.28 0.18 6.17
C ILE A 19 -4.58 1.66 6.38
N ASP A 20 -5.28 1.98 7.47
CA ASP A 20 -5.69 3.36 7.80
C ASP A 20 -4.78 4.06 8.83
N ASP A 21 -3.98 3.29 9.59
CA ASP A 21 -3.02 3.80 10.57
C ASP A 21 -1.65 3.12 10.39
N PRO A 22 -0.91 3.45 9.32
CA PRO A 22 0.34 2.78 8.98
C PRO A 22 1.41 3.04 10.03
N LYS A 23 2.14 1.98 10.40
CA LYS A 23 3.32 2.06 11.26
C LYS A 23 4.57 1.84 10.44
N PHE A 24 5.51 2.77 10.56
CA PHE A 24 6.78 2.73 9.85
C PHE A 24 7.88 2.30 10.80
N VAL A 25 8.85 1.60 10.22
CA VAL A 25 10.12 1.26 10.87
C VAL A 25 11.24 2.09 10.25
N THR A 26 12.37 2.16 10.93
CA THR A 26 13.58 2.76 10.37
C THR A 26 14.13 1.90 9.24
N THR A 27 14.94 2.48 8.36
CA THR A 27 15.62 1.72 7.29
C THR A 27 16.49 0.59 7.86
N ARG A 28 17.17 0.83 8.98
CA ARG A 28 17.99 -0.20 9.64
C ARG A 28 17.16 -1.40 10.13
N GLU A 29 15.94 -1.16 10.61
CA GLU A 29 15.03 -2.24 11.01
C GLU A 29 14.46 -2.96 9.79
N ALA A 30 14.17 -2.23 8.72
CA ALA A 30 13.73 -2.81 7.45
C ALA A 30 14.79 -3.73 6.83
N ASP A 31 16.07 -3.33 6.85
CA ASP A 31 17.22 -4.10 6.35
C ASP A 31 17.39 -5.46 7.04
N GLN A 32 16.77 -5.67 8.21
CA GLN A 32 16.81 -6.94 8.93
C GLN A 32 15.83 -7.98 8.39
N VAL A 33 14.80 -7.56 7.65
CA VAL A 33 13.67 -8.40 7.22
C VAL A 33 13.39 -8.35 5.72
N MET A 34 13.76 -7.26 5.04
CA MET A 34 13.57 -7.08 3.60
C MET A 34 14.80 -7.54 2.83
N SER A 35 14.58 -8.03 1.60
CA SER A 35 15.68 -8.29 0.66
C SER A 35 16.25 -6.97 0.13
N PRO A 36 17.57 -6.85 -0.12
CA PRO A 36 18.17 -5.60 -0.62
C PRO A 36 17.61 -5.09 -1.96
N ASP A 37 17.04 -5.98 -2.76
CA ASP A 37 16.44 -5.73 -4.08
C ASP A 37 14.90 -5.73 -4.06
N GLU A 38 14.28 -5.80 -2.88
CA GLU A 38 12.82 -5.77 -2.76
C GLU A 38 12.26 -4.43 -3.25
N PRO A 39 11.28 -4.43 -4.18
CA PRO A 39 10.73 -3.20 -4.72
C PRO A 39 9.86 -2.49 -3.69
N VAL A 40 9.92 -1.16 -3.73
CA VAL A 40 9.18 -0.27 -2.84
C VAL A 40 8.57 0.88 -3.62
N LEU A 41 7.50 1.46 -3.08
CA LEU A 41 6.96 2.73 -3.55
C LEU A 41 7.46 3.86 -2.64
N GLY A 42 8.23 4.79 -3.20
CA GLY A 42 8.65 6.01 -2.50
C GLY A 42 7.71 7.18 -2.79
N VAL A 43 7.25 7.88 -1.75
CA VAL A 43 6.42 9.09 -1.89
C VAL A 43 7.04 10.21 -1.07
N THR A 44 7.11 11.40 -1.66
CA THR A 44 7.65 12.59 -0.99
C THR A 44 6.89 13.85 -1.39
N ASP A 45 6.69 14.77 -0.43
CA ASP A 45 6.23 16.13 -0.68
C ASP A 45 7.38 17.15 -0.80
N GLY A 46 8.62 16.66 -0.80
CA GLY A 46 9.85 17.46 -0.77
C GLY A 46 10.39 17.73 0.64
N SER A 47 9.55 17.62 1.67
CA SER A 47 9.93 17.81 3.08
C SER A 47 9.87 16.51 3.90
N VAL A 48 8.88 15.66 3.61
CA VAL A 48 8.66 14.35 4.20
C VAL A 48 8.73 13.32 3.10
N ALA A 49 9.57 12.31 3.29
CA ALA A 49 9.63 11.14 2.43
C ALA A 49 9.22 9.90 3.23
N LYS A 50 8.36 9.07 2.65
CA LYS A 50 8.00 7.75 3.16
C LYS A 50 8.17 6.69 2.09
N VAL A 51 8.41 5.46 2.52
CA VAL A 51 8.61 4.30 1.65
C VAL A 51 7.65 3.21 2.07
N TYR A 52 6.96 2.62 1.10
CA TYR A 52 5.95 1.58 1.30
C TYR A 52 6.44 0.27 0.66
N SER A 53 6.46 -0.82 1.43
CA SER A 53 6.77 -2.15 0.89
C SER A 53 5.66 -2.58 -0.08
N LEU A 54 6.06 -2.99 -1.30
CA LEU A 54 5.10 -3.56 -2.24
C LEU A 54 4.57 -4.91 -1.75
N TRP A 55 5.36 -5.68 -0.99
CA TRP A 55 4.89 -6.94 -0.41
C TRP A 55 3.71 -6.72 0.55
N GLN A 56 3.76 -5.67 1.37
CA GLN A 56 2.63 -5.29 2.24
C GLN A 56 1.43 -4.78 1.41
N LEU A 57 1.68 -3.95 0.40
CA LEU A 57 0.63 -3.45 -0.49
C LEU A 57 -0.02 -4.57 -1.32
N ASN A 58 0.65 -5.67 -1.63
CA ASN A 58 -0.01 -6.83 -2.25
C ASN A 58 -1.09 -7.46 -1.37
N HIS A 59 -0.97 -7.37 -0.05
CA HIS A 59 -1.91 -7.99 0.89
C HIS A 59 -3.04 -7.05 1.31
N HIS A 60 -2.83 -5.74 1.20
CA HIS A 60 -3.77 -4.72 1.67
C HIS A 60 -4.32 -3.83 0.55
N GLU A 61 -3.69 -3.86 -0.63
CA GLU A 61 -3.94 -3.09 -1.86
C GLU A 61 -3.88 -1.56 -1.72
N ILE A 62 -4.20 -1.01 -0.55
CA ILE A 62 -4.23 0.42 -0.28
C ILE A 62 -3.76 0.75 1.15
N VAL A 63 -2.99 1.84 1.25
CA VAL A 63 -2.67 2.51 2.51
C VAL A 63 -3.20 3.94 2.45
N ASN A 64 -4.06 4.31 3.38
CA ASN A 64 -4.49 5.69 3.58
C ASN A 64 -3.53 6.35 4.57
N ASP A 65 -2.79 7.37 4.12
CA ASP A 65 -1.73 7.99 4.91
C ASP A 65 -1.65 9.50 4.69
N TRP A 66 -0.83 10.15 5.50
CA TRP A 66 -0.46 11.55 5.38
C TRP A 66 1.03 11.70 5.13
N ILE A 67 1.40 12.31 4.02
CA ILE A 67 2.76 12.78 3.77
C ILE A 67 2.82 14.24 4.19
N GLY A 68 3.41 14.52 5.36
CA GLY A 68 3.36 15.85 5.96
C GLY A 68 1.91 16.27 6.21
N LYS A 69 1.41 17.23 5.43
CA LYS A 69 0.01 17.71 5.50
C LYS A 69 -0.86 17.24 4.32
N LEU A 70 -0.28 16.46 3.39
CA LEU A 70 -0.96 15.99 2.20
C LEU A 70 -1.59 14.61 2.49
N PRO A 71 -2.93 14.48 2.44
CA PRO A 71 -3.57 13.17 2.49
C PRO A 71 -3.31 12.43 1.18
N VAL A 72 -2.92 11.16 1.28
CA VAL A 72 -2.63 10.29 0.14
C VAL A 72 -3.31 8.93 0.31
N ALA A 73 -3.76 8.38 -0.82
CA ALA A 73 -4.09 6.97 -0.96
C ALA A 73 -2.97 6.32 -1.77
N VAL A 74 -2.21 5.45 -1.13
CA VAL A 74 -1.09 4.74 -1.75
C VAL A 74 -1.56 3.37 -2.21
N THR A 75 -1.48 3.10 -3.52
CA THR A 75 -1.94 1.87 -4.18
C THR A 75 -0.92 1.40 -5.22
N TRP A 76 -1.01 0.16 -5.67
CA TRP A 76 -0.18 -0.41 -6.73
C TRP A 76 -1.01 -1.15 -7.79
#